data_AF-A0A401MA84-F1
#
_entry.id   AF-A0A401MA84-F1
#
_cell.length_a   1.000
_cell.length_b   1.000
_cell.length_c   1.000
_cell.angle_alpha   90.00
_cell.angle_beta   90.00
_cell.angle_gamma   90.00
#
_symmetry.space_group_name_H-M   'P 1'
#
loop_
_entity.id
_entity.type
_entity.pdbx_description
1 polymer ?
#
loop_
_entity_poly.entity_id
_entity_poly.type
_entity_poly.pdbx_seq_one_letter_code
_entity_poly.pdbx_strand_id
1 'polypeptide(L)'
;MADDLITMVTTDHRELKRLFDMMQNDRSSRPLALPLAVAMLEAHSEAEEDRVYPAVAREAGEKEEAEHAAEEHHQAEDLGKHLLEMDWESKAFDRALDEWVGAVLHHVEEEENEILPALGEAVGSDRLRELGLEFATRRARKLAGQPLSHVGDSTGAKRQPTTSGGAKATAGGARATASRAKATAGGAKATAGGTKATAGGAKATVGGTRAELYEKARELGIEGRSSMSKEELAQQVKKAQGRRKR
;
A
#
# COMPACT_ATOMS: atom_id res chain seq x y z
N MET A 1 14.75 14.47 1.94
CA MET A 1 15.05 13.64 0.77
C MET A 1 13.72 13.08 0.32
N ALA A 2 13.47 12.96 -0.98
CA ALA A 2 12.28 12.23 -1.42
C ALA A 2 12.52 10.75 -1.11
N ASP A 3 11.57 10.10 -0.43
CA ASP A 3 11.64 8.66 -0.21
C ASP A 3 11.60 7.94 -1.57
N ASP A 4 12.32 6.83 -1.70
CA ASP A 4 12.29 6.01 -2.92
C ASP A 4 11.00 5.17 -2.98
N LEU A 5 10.70 4.63 -4.17
CA LEU A 5 9.51 3.80 -4.40
C LEU A 5 9.34 2.69 -3.37
N ILE A 6 10.39 1.90 -3.12
CA ILE A 6 10.34 0.74 -2.21
C ILE A 6 9.97 1.21 -0.80
N THR A 7 10.55 2.33 -0.35
CA THR A 7 10.22 2.91 0.95
C THR A 7 8.75 3.35 1.02
N MET A 8 8.21 3.91 -0.05
CA MET A 8 6.80 4.35 -0.10
C MET A 8 5.82 3.18 -0.10
N VAL A 9 6.02 2.19 -0.96
CA VAL A 9 5.18 0.98 -1.08
C VAL A 9 5.15 0.23 0.25
N THR A 10 6.33 -0.09 0.81
CA THR A 10 6.43 -0.77 2.11
C THR A 10 5.90 0.06 3.28
N THR A 11 5.79 1.39 3.13
CA THR A 11 5.11 2.23 4.13
C THR A 11 3.61 2.03 4.06
N ASP A 12 3.01 2.04 2.88
CA ASP A 12 1.58 1.77 2.70
C ASP A 12 1.21 0.38 3.23
N HIS A 13 2.05 -0.63 2.96
CA HIS A 13 1.88 -1.98 3.50
C HIS A 13 1.83 -2.00 5.04
N ARG A 14 2.74 -1.28 5.70
CA ARG A 14 2.74 -1.19 7.16
C ARG A 14 1.48 -0.51 7.68
N GLU A 15 0.97 0.51 6.99
CA GLU A 15 -0.28 1.15 7.40
C GLU A 15 -1.50 0.26 7.18
N LEU A 16 -1.59 -0.48 6.06
CA LEU A 16 -2.63 -1.49 5.83
C LEU A 16 -2.61 -2.56 6.92
N LYS A 17 -1.42 -3.11 7.23
CA LYS A 17 -1.22 -4.09 8.32
C LYS A 17 -1.73 -3.56 9.67
N ARG A 18 -1.52 -2.28 9.97
CA ARG A 18 -2.03 -1.64 11.20
C ARG A 18 -3.56 -1.53 11.21
N LEU A 19 -4.18 -1.20 10.08
CA LEU A 19 -5.63 -1.13 9.98
C LEU A 19 -6.27 -2.53 10.14
N PHE A 20 -5.65 -3.56 9.56
CA PHE A 20 -6.10 -4.94 9.76
C PHE A 20 -6.02 -5.38 11.22
N ASP A 21 -4.87 -5.16 11.87
CA ASP A 21 -4.70 -5.46 13.29
C ASP A 21 -5.75 -4.75 14.16
N MET A 22 -6.02 -3.47 13.88
CA MET A 22 -7.04 -2.70 14.56
C MET A 22 -8.44 -3.31 14.40
N MET A 23 -8.82 -3.72 13.18
CA MET A 23 -10.14 -4.33 12.90
C MET A 23 -10.31 -5.74 13.48
N GLN A 24 -9.22 -6.50 13.57
CA GLN A 24 -9.21 -7.84 14.15
C GLN A 24 -9.29 -7.79 15.68
N ASN A 25 -8.61 -6.83 16.31
CA ASN A 25 -8.52 -6.73 17.76
C ASN A 25 -9.64 -5.87 18.39
N ASP A 26 -10.19 -4.89 17.66
CA ASP A 26 -11.26 -4.02 18.12
C ASP A 26 -12.37 -3.90 17.06
N ARG A 27 -13.49 -4.59 17.31
CA ARG A 27 -14.65 -4.56 16.40
C ARG A 27 -15.23 -3.16 16.23
N SER A 28 -15.14 -2.31 17.25
CA SER A 28 -15.71 -0.95 17.22
C SER A 28 -14.95 -0.03 16.26
N SER A 29 -13.73 -0.39 15.88
CA SER A 29 -12.93 0.33 14.89
C SER A 29 -13.38 0.09 13.44
N ARG A 30 -14.05 -1.04 13.15
CA ARG A 30 -14.38 -1.50 11.79
C ARG A 30 -15.12 -0.45 10.95
N PRO A 31 -16.14 0.28 11.47
CA PRO A 31 -16.84 1.28 10.67
C PRO A 31 -15.97 2.45 10.16
N LEU A 32 -14.84 2.72 10.83
CA LEU A 32 -13.89 3.77 10.42
C LEU A 32 -12.69 3.18 9.66
N ALA A 33 -12.18 2.05 10.13
CA ALA A 33 -10.98 1.42 9.61
C ALA A 33 -11.18 0.77 8.24
N LEU A 34 -12.31 0.09 8.03
CA LEU A 34 -12.59 -0.63 6.79
C LEU A 34 -12.62 0.28 5.56
N PRO A 35 -13.44 1.37 5.53
CA PRO A 35 -13.46 2.24 4.36
C PRO A 35 -12.11 2.91 4.09
N LEU A 36 -11.34 3.21 5.14
CA LEU A 36 -9.98 3.73 5.00
C LEU A 36 -9.05 2.69 4.37
N ALA A 37 -9.05 1.45 4.88
CA ALA A 37 -8.20 0.38 4.37
C ALA A 37 -8.54 0.03 2.91
N VAL A 38 -9.82 -0.01 2.54
CA VAL A 38 -10.25 -0.23 1.15
C VAL A 38 -9.80 0.91 0.25
N ALA A 39 -10.01 2.17 0.64
CA ALA A 39 -9.57 3.32 -0.16
C ALA A 39 -8.04 3.39 -0.30
N MET A 40 -7.30 3.00 0.74
CA MET A 40 -5.84 2.90 0.69
C MET A 40 -5.39 1.79 -0.26
N LEU A 41 -5.99 0.60 -0.16
CA LEU A 41 -5.68 -0.53 -1.04
C LEU A 41 -5.92 -0.14 -2.52
N GLU A 42 -7.10 0.40 -2.86
CA GLU A 42 -7.42 0.81 -4.24
C GLU A 42 -6.49 1.89 -4.79
N ALA A 43 -6.00 2.80 -3.94
CA ALA A 43 -5.09 3.85 -4.36
C ALA A 43 -3.66 3.35 -4.54
N HIS A 44 -3.27 2.38 -3.72
CA HIS A 44 -1.98 1.73 -3.76
C HIS A 44 -1.87 0.83 -5.00
N SER A 45 -2.83 -0.08 -5.17
CA SER A 45 -2.89 -1.00 -6.30
C SER A 45 -2.92 -0.29 -7.66
N GLU A 46 -3.78 0.73 -7.81
CA GLU A 46 -3.85 1.51 -9.05
C GLU A 46 -2.51 2.21 -9.37
N ALA A 47 -1.80 2.68 -8.34
CA ALA A 47 -0.52 3.34 -8.54
C ALA A 47 0.59 2.36 -8.94
N GLU A 48 0.59 1.15 -8.40
CA GLU A 48 1.50 0.06 -8.79
C GLU A 48 1.23 -0.43 -10.21
N GLU A 49 -0.02 -0.71 -10.55
CA GLU A 49 -0.41 -1.18 -11.87
C GLU A 49 -0.11 -0.17 -12.97
N ASP A 50 -0.25 1.13 -12.68
CA ASP A 50 0.02 2.18 -13.67
C ASP A 50 1.53 2.51 -13.80
N ARG A 51 2.33 2.29 -12.74
CA ARG A 51 3.73 2.79 -12.68
C ARG A 51 4.78 1.76 -12.35
N VAL A 52 4.51 0.89 -11.39
CA VAL A 52 5.49 -0.06 -10.85
C VAL A 52 5.54 -1.32 -11.69
N TYR A 53 4.42 -1.99 -11.90
CA TYR A 53 4.36 -3.25 -12.65
C TYR A 53 4.82 -3.13 -14.12
N PRO A 54 4.52 -2.04 -14.85
CA PRO A 54 5.13 -1.81 -16.15
C PRO A 54 6.66 -1.66 -16.10
N ALA A 55 7.21 -1.08 -15.03
CA ALA A 55 8.66 -0.98 -14.84
C ALA A 55 9.26 -2.34 -14.45
N VAL A 56 8.60 -3.12 -13.61
CA VAL A 56 8.99 -4.51 -13.28
C VAL A 56 9.07 -5.35 -14.56
N ALA A 57 8.03 -5.35 -15.38
CA ALA A 57 8.00 -6.13 -16.61
C ALA A 57 9.08 -5.71 -17.64
N ARG A 58 9.37 -4.41 -17.76
CA ARG A 58 10.29 -3.88 -18.78
C ARG A 58 11.75 -3.80 -18.33
N GLU A 59 11.98 -3.45 -17.08
CA GLU A 59 13.30 -3.14 -16.54
C GLU A 59 13.88 -4.34 -15.76
N ALA A 60 13.06 -5.08 -15.00
CA ALA A 60 13.49 -6.31 -14.31
C ALA A 60 13.26 -7.60 -15.13
N GLY A 61 12.43 -7.55 -16.17
CA GLY A 61 12.12 -8.71 -17.03
C GLY A 61 11.13 -9.69 -16.40
N GLU A 62 10.43 -9.27 -15.33
CA GLU A 62 9.55 -10.09 -14.51
C GLU A 62 8.07 -9.86 -14.90
N LYS A 63 7.74 -10.19 -16.15
CA LYS A 63 6.42 -9.90 -16.73
C LYS A 63 5.31 -10.78 -16.14
N GLU A 64 5.57 -12.07 -15.93
CA GLU A 64 4.56 -13.00 -15.42
C GLU A 64 4.22 -12.65 -13.97
N GLU A 65 5.23 -12.30 -13.18
CA GLU A 65 5.11 -11.85 -11.79
C GLU A 65 4.31 -10.55 -11.69
N ALA A 66 4.58 -9.58 -12.58
CA ALA A 66 3.81 -8.34 -12.65
C ALA A 66 2.33 -8.57 -13.05
N GLU A 67 2.05 -9.50 -13.96
CA GLU A 67 0.67 -9.85 -14.34
C GLU A 67 -0.06 -10.57 -13.21
N HIS A 68 0.62 -11.50 -12.52
CA HIS A 68 0.07 -12.20 -11.36
C HIS A 68 -0.29 -11.24 -10.21
N ALA A 69 0.64 -10.33 -9.87
CA ALA A 69 0.44 -9.32 -8.84
C ALA A 69 -0.80 -8.44 -9.09
N ALA A 70 -1.04 -8.05 -10.35
CA ALA A 70 -2.24 -7.30 -10.73
C ALA A 70 -3.54 -8.12 -10.60
N GLU A 71 -3.50 -9.43 -10.85
CA GLU A 71 -4.65 -10.31 -10.62
C GLU A 71 -4.99 -10.43 -9.13
N GLU A 72 -3.96 -10.53 -8.27
CA GLU A 72 -4.14 -10.56 -6.82
C GLU A 72 -4.70 -9.24 -6.28
N HIS A 73 -4.28 -8.09 -6.81
CA HIS A 73 -4.87 -6.79 -6.51
C HIS A 73 -6.37 -6.78 -6.76
N HIS A 74 -6.80 -7.18 -7.96
CA HIS A 74 -8.22 -7.21 -8.30
C HIS A 74 -9.02 -8.10 -7.34
N GLN A 75 -8.49 -9.28 -6.98
CA GLN A 75 -9.12 -10.16 -6.01
C GLN A 75 -9.22 -9.51 -4.62
N ALA A 76 -8.12 -8.91 -4.14
CA ALA A 76 -8.08 -8.26 -2.85
C ALA A 76 -9.01 -7.03 -2.77
N GLU A 77 -9.11 -6.25 -3.85
CA GLU A 77 -10.05 -5.15 -3.95
C GLU A 77 -11.50 -5.61 -3.90
N ASP A 78 -11.86 -6.67 -4.66
CA ASP A 78 -13.22 -7.20 -4.69
C ASP A 78 -13.65 -7.72 -3.31
N LEU A 79 -12.76 -8.41 -2.59
CA LEU A 79 -12.99 -8.83 -1.20
C LEU A 79 -13.20 -7.63 -0.25
N GLY A 80 -12.37 -6.59 -0.37
CA GLY A 80 -12.50 -5.36 0.42
C GLY A 80 -13.80 -4.61 0.15
N LYS A 81 -14.19 -4.47 -1.12
CA LYS A 81 -15.47 -3.86 -1.53
C LYS A 81 -16.66 -4.66 -1.01
N HIS A 82 -16.59 -5.99 -1.07
CA HIS A 82 -17.65 -6.84 -0.54
C HIS A 82 -17.85 -6.62 0.97
N LEU A 83 -16.77 -6.49 1.74
CA LEU A 83 -16.86 -6.20 3.18
C LEU A 83 -17.59 -4.88 3.50
N LEU A 84 -17.51 -3.87 2.63
CA LEU A 84 -18.22 -2.59 2.83
C LEU A 84 -19.75 -2.74 2.78
N GLU A 85 -20.25 -3.80 2.14
CA GLU A 85 -21.69 -4.08 2.00
C GLU A 85 -22.22 -4.98 3.12
N MET A 86 -21.34 -5.50 3.97
CA MET A 86 -21.68 -6.48 5.01
C MET A 86 -21.95 -5.81 6.37
N ASP A 87 -22.73 -6.51 7.20
CA ASP A 87 -22.87 -6.16 8.61
C ASP A 87 -21.58 -6.50 9.37
N TRP A 88 -20.86 -5.47 9.80
CA TRP A 88 -19.57 -5.56 10.49
C TRP A 88 -19.62 -6.25 11.85
N GLU A 89 -20.81 -6.41 12.46
CA GLU A 89 -20.99 -7.16 13.70
C GLU A 89 -21.16 -8.67 13.47
N SER A 90 -21.46 -9.08 12.23
CA SER A 90 -21.82 -10.45 11.90
C SER A 90 -20.65 -11.43 11.91
N LYS A 91 -20.94 -12.72 12.16
CA LYS A 91 -19.94 -13.81 12.02
C LYS A 91 -19.53 -14.08 10.57
N ALA A 92 -20.35 -13.67 9.60
CA ALA A 92 -19.99 -13.77 8.19
C ALA A 92 -18.89 -12.75 7.86
N PHE A 93 -19.02 -11.52 8.37
CA PHE A 93 -17.99 -10.49 8.25
C PHE A 93 -16.67 -10.94 8.86
N ASP A 94 -16.67 -11.57 10.03
CA ASP A 94 -15.43 -12.06 10.65
C ASP A 94 -14.64 -12.99 9.71
N ARG A 95 -15.33 -13.91 9.00
CA ARG A 95 -14.68 -14.82 8.04
C ARG A 95 -14.19 -14.09 6.78
N ALA A 96 -15.01 -13.18 6.24
CA ALA A 96 -14.65 -12.40 5.06
C ALA A 96 -13.47 -11.45 5.35
N LEU A 97 -13.39 -10.91 6.58
CA LEU A 97 -12.26 -10.10 7.03
C LEU A 97 -10.98 -10.93 7.07
N ASP A 98 -11.02 -12.13 7.65
CA ASP A 98 -9.85 -13.02 7.69
C ASP A 98 -9.39 -13.42 6.28
N GLU A 99 -10.33 -13.67 5.36
CA GLU A 99 -10.04 -13.96 3.96
C GLU A 99 -9.37 -12.77 3.25
N TRP A 100 -9.94 -11.56 3.40
CA TRP A 100 -9.38 -10.35 2.81
C TRP A 100 -7.98 -10.02 3.34
N VAL A 101 -7.80 -10.12 4.66
CA VAL A 101 -6.48 -9.93 5.31
C VAL A 101 -5.50 -10.96 4.78
N GLY A 102 -5.91 -12.23 4.65
CA GLY A 102 -5.05 -13.29 4.09
C GLY A 102 -4.59 -12.98 2.67
N ALA A 103 -5.51 -12.57 1.79
CA ALA A 103 -5.19 -12.22 0.40
C ALA A 103 -4.20 -11.05 0.31
N VAL A 104 -4.46 -9.95 1.02
CA VAL A 104 -3.57 -8.77 1.01
C VAL A 104 -2.20 -9.10 1.61
N LEU A 105 -2.14 -9.85 2.71
CA LEU A 105 -0.86 -10.18 3.34
C LEU A 105 -0.02 -11.14 2.50
N HIS A 106 -0.67 -12.06 1.77
CA HIS A 106 0.02 -12.94 0.83
C HIS A 106 0.67 -12.12 -0.29
N HIS A 107 -0.11 -11.27 -0.94
CA HIS A 107 0.37 -10.36 -1.98
C HIS A 107 1.55 -9.50 -1.50
N VAL A 108 1.41 -8.85 -0.34
CA VAL A 108 2.47 -8.03 0.25
C VAL A 108 3.75 -8.84 0.52
N GLU A 109 3.64 -10.10 0.92
CA GLU A 109 4.80 -10.95 1.16
C GLU A 109 5.54 -11.26 -0.15
N GLU A 110 4.82 -11.55 -1.23
CA GLU A 110 5.44 -11.79 -2.54
C GLU A 110 6.08 -10.51 -3.09
N GLU A 111 5.39 -9.38 -2.97
CA GLU A 111 5.89 -8.11 -3.49
C GLU A 111 7.15 -7.64 -2.76
N GLU A 112 7.17 -7.68 -1.42
CA GLU A 112 8.32 -7.25 -0.62
C GLU A 112 9.54 -8.16 -0.74
N ASN A 113 9.35 -9.45 -1.04
CA ASN A 113 10.45 -10.43 -1.09
C ASN A 113 10.95 -10.73 -2.50
N GLU A 114 10.12 -10.54 -3.53
CA GLU A 114 10.44 -10.97 -4.90
C GLU A 114 10.41 -9.78 -5.86
N ILE A 115 9.29 -9.06 -5.94
CA ILE A 115 9.07 -8.02 -6.97
C ILE A 115 9.88 -6.75 -6.70
N LEU A 116 9.74 -6.15 -5.51
CA LEU A 116 10.43 -4.89 -5.17
C LEU A 116 11.96 -5.04 -5.15
N PRO A 117 12.55 -6.14 -4.61
CA PRO A 117 13.99 -6.37 -4.71
C PRO A 117 14.46 -6.50 -6.17
N ALA A 118 13.76 -7.26 -7.01
CA ALA A 118 14.13 -7.43 -8.42
C ALA A 118 14.11 -6.10 -9.18
N LEU A 119 13.11 -5.26 -8.94
CA LEU A 119 13.05 -3.90 -9.50
C LEU A 119 14.23 -3.05 -9.01
N GLY A 120 14.53 -3.08 -7.71
CA GLY A 120 15.63 -2.33 -7.10
C GLY A 120 17.00 -2.70 -7.68
N GLU A 121 17.24 -3.99 -7.92
CA GLU A 121 18.46 -4.50 -8.56
C GLU A 121 18.58 -4.05 -10.02
N ALA A 122 17.47 -3.95 -10.74
CA ALA A 122 17.45 -3.62 -12.16
C ALA A 122 17.68 -2.12 -12.45
N VAL A 123 17.12 -1.22 -11.64
CA VAL A 123 16.97 0.21 -12.03
C VAL A 123 17.84 1.19 -11.25
N GLY A 124 18.27 0.82 -10.03
CA GLY A 124 19.09 1.66 -9.16
C GLY A 124 18.36 2.87 -8.56
N SER A 125 19.05 3.57 -7.64
CA SER A 125 18.43 4.55 -6.74
C SER A 125 17.77 5.78 -7.40
N ASP A 126 18.35 6.34 -8.47
CA ASP A 126 17.77 7.52 -9.12
C ASP A 126 16.45 7.19 -9.82
N ARG A 127 16.37 6.01 -10.46
CA ARG A 127 15.16 5.53 -11.12
C ARG A 127 14.08 5.14 -10.10
N LEU A 128 14.45 4.53 -8.97
CA LEU A 128 13.52 4.27 -7.87
C LEU A 128 12.91 5.56 -7.30
N ARG A 129 13.67 6.67 -7.27
CA ARG A 129 13.15 7.97 -6.82
C ARG A 129 12.21 8.61 -7.83
N GLU A 130 12.46 8.45 -9.14
CA GLU A 130 11.50 8.85 -10.18
C GLU A 130 10.19 8.06 -10.06
N LEU A 131 10.28 6.72 -10.01
CA LEU A 131 9.09 5.87 -9.87
C LEU A 131 8.33 6.18 -8.58
N GLY A 132 9.02 6.46 -7.47
CA GLY A 132 8.39 6.87 -6.22
C GLY A 132 7.56 8.15 -6.36
N LEU A 133 8.05 9.14 -7.10
CA LEU A 133 7.29 10.37 -7.39
C LEU A 133 6.05 10.08 -8.26
N GLU A 134 6.19 9.23 -9.28
CA GLU A 134 5.07 8.84 -10.15
C GLU A 134 4.00 8.08 -9.38
N PHE A 135 4.41 7.08 -8.58
CA PHE A 135 3.56 6.31 -7.68
C PHE A 135 2.81 7.23 -6.70
N ALA A 136 3.53 8.08 -5.96
CA ALA A 136 2.92 9.00 -5.00
C ALA A 136 1.91 9.94 -5.64
N THR A 137 2.19 10.40 -6.87
CA THR A 137 1.28 11.27 -7.63
C THR A 137 0.00 10.54 -8.01
N ARG A 138 0.10 9.30 -8.51
CA ARG A 138 -1.07 8.49 -8.86
C ARG A 138 -1.92 8.13 -7.65
N ARG A 139 -1.27 7.61 -6.60
CA ARG A 139 -1.92 7.27 -5.32
C ARG A 139 -2.66 8.46 -4.73
N ALA A 140 -2.02 9.63 -4.67
CA ALA A 140 -2.64 10.84 -4.15
C ALA A 140 -3.84 11.30 -4.99
N ARG A 141 -3.77 11.18 -6.31
CA ARG A 141 -4.88 11.51 -7.21
C ARG A 141 -6.08 10.59 -7.00
N LYS A 142 -5.85 9.29 -6.82
CA LYS A 142 -6.90 8.31 -6.55
C LYS A 142 -7.58 8.58 -5.21
N LEU A 143 -6.80 8.82 -4.14
CA LEU A 143 -7.33 9.20 -2.82
C LEU A 143 -8.11 10.51 -2.80
N ALA A 144 -7.68 11.51 -3.58
CA ALA A 144 -8.37 12.80 -3.66
C ALA A 144 -9.72 12.73 -4.41
N GLY A 145 -10.00 11.65 -5.13
CA GLY A 145 -11.16 11.51 -6.01
C GLY A 145 -11.05 12.36 -7.28
N GLN A 146 -11.99 12.16 -8.21
CA GLN A 146 -12.09 13.06 -9.37
C GLN A 146 -12.42 14.48 -8.90
N PRO A 147 -11.78 15.53 -9.46
CA PRO A 147 -12.22 16.89 -9.20
C PRO A 147 -13.69 17.00 -9.63
N LEU A 148 -14.53 17.55 -8.75
CA LEU A 148 -15.91 17.89 -9.09
C LEU A 148 -15.88 18.68 -10.40
N SER A 149 -16.35 18.08 -11.49
CA SER A 149 -16.53 18.80 -12.74
C SER A 149 -17.52 19.92 -12.45
N HIS A 150 -17.14 21.16 -12.79
CA HIS A 150 -18.01 22.32 -12.63
C HIS A 150 -19.36 22.08 -13.31
N VAL A 151 -20.39 21.79 -12.51
CA VAL A 151 -21.79 22.01 -12.90
C VAL A 151 -21.97 23.52 -12.93
N GLY A 152 -21.72 24.11 -14.09
CA GLY A 152 -21.72 25.56 -14.21
C GLY A 152 -21.48 26.07 -15.62
N ASP A 153 -22.19 25.53 -16.61
CA ASP A 153 -22.59 26.37 -17.75
C ASP A 153 -23.87 25.85 -18.41
N SER A 154 -25.00 26.11 -17.76
CA SER A 154 -26.29 26.16 -18.43
C SER A 154 -27.12 27.24 -17.77
N THR A 155 -27.05 28.46 -18.32
CA THR A 155 -28.21 29.33 -18.54
C THR A 155 -27.74 30.61 -19.22
N GLY A 156 -27.88 30.62 -20.55
CA GLY A 156 -28.11 31.87 -21.25
C GLY A 156 -29.43 32.47 -20.76
N ALA A 157 -29.37 33.54 -19.99
CA ALA A 157 -30.52 34.38 -19.68
C ALA A 157 -30.10 35.85 -19.70
N LYS A 158 -30.84 36.61 -20.52
CA LYS A 158 -30.64 38.00 -20.90
C LYS A 158 -30.59 38.95 -19.70
N ARG A 159 -29.74 39.98 -19.82
CA ARG A 159 -29.75 41.18 -18.97
C ARG A 159 -30.96 42.08 -19.31
N GLN A 160 -31.57 42.67 -18.28
CA GLN A 160 -31.92 44.10 -18.25
C GLN A 160 -32.05 44.62 -16.80
N PRO A 161 -31.87 45.94 -16.58
CA PRO A 161 -31.49 46.52 -15.28
C PRO A 161 -32.66 47.15 -14.53
N THR A 162 -32.57 47.20 -13.19
CA THR A 162 -33.31 48.19 -12.39
C THR A 162 -32.45 48.72 -11.23
N THR A 163 -32.51 50.04 -11.12
CA THR A 163 -32.15 50.96 -10.02
C THR A 163 -32.78 50.51 -8.69
N SER A 164 -32.45 50.94 -7.47
CA SER A 164 -31.64 51.98 -6.83
C SER A 164 -31.83 51.74 -5.33
N GLY A 165 -30.85 52.04 -4.48
CA GLY A 165 -31.10 52.14 -3.05
C GLY A 165 -29.84 51.96 -2.22
N GLY A 166 -29.12 53.06 -2.00
CA GLY A 166 -27.97 53.09 -1.11
C GLY A 166 -28.36 53.11 0.37
N ALA A 167 -27.47 52.59 1.21
CA ALA A 167 -27.18 53.15 2.52
C ALA A 167 -25.75 52.75 2.92
N LYS A 168 -24.98 53.76 3.33
CA LYS A 168 -23.55 53.73 3.60
C LYS A 168 -23.30 53.71 5.10
N ALA A 169 -22.24 53.01 5.50
CA ALA A 169 -21.39 53.17 6.68
C ALA A 169 -21.98 52.88 8.08
N THR A 170 -21.21 52.17 8.92
CA THR A 170 -20.25 52.81 9.83
C THR A 170 -19.29 51.79 10.45
N ALA A 171 -18.05 52.25 10.63
CA ALA A 171 -16.98 51.58 11.36
C ALA A 171 -17.16 51.79 12.87
N GLY A 172 -16.63 50.86 13.66
CA GLY A 172 -16.51 51.02 15.12
C GLY A 172 -15.63 49.92 15.69
N GLY A 173 -14.36 50.23 15.93
CA GLY A 173 -13.43 49.34 16.62
C GLY A 173 -13.67 49.30 18.12
N ALA A 174 -13.20 48.25 18.76
CA ALA A 174 -12.79 48.26 20.16
C ALA A 174 -11.75 47.18 20.41
N ARG A 175 -10.78 47.56 21.26
CA ARG A 175 -9.52 46.90 21.60
C ARG A 175 -9.65 46.25 22.99
N ALA A 176 -8.67 45.40 23.30
CA ALA A 176 -8.23 44.93 24.62
C ALA A 176 -8.89 43.61 25.08
N THR A 177 -8.24 42.68 25.79
CA THR A 177 -7.07 42.74 26.69
C THR A 177 -6.33 41.39 26.70
N ALA A 178 -5.02 41.43 26.96
CA ALA A 178 -4.20 40.27 27.28
C ALA A 178 -4.59 39.63 28.64
N SER A 179 -4.46 38.31 28.75
CA SER A 179 -4.09 37.66 30.01
C SER A 179 -3.13 36.52 29.74
N ARG A 180 -2.08 36.52 30.56
CA ARG A 180 -0.87 35.71 30.54
C ARG A 180 -1.04 34.63 31.62
N ALA A 181 -0.79 33.38 31.29
CA ALA A 181 -0.42 32.36 32.27
C ALA A 181 0.88 31.69 31.83
N LYS A 182 1.83 31.64 32.78
CA LYS A 182 3.22 31.22 32.66
C LYS A 182 3.39 29.96 33.50
N ALA A 183 4.33 29.12 33.06
CA ALA A 183 5.10 28.11 33.81
C ALA A 183 4.40 26.74 33.98
N THR A 184 5.07 25.60 33.98
CA THR A 184 6.47 25.26 34.33
C THR A 184 7.01 24.06 33.54
N ALA A 185 8.33 24.02 33.42
CA ALA A 185 9.14 22.94 32.88
C ALA A 185 9.30 21.75 33.85
N GLY A 186 9.61 20.59 33.26
CA GLY A 186 10.20 19.39 33.86
C GLY A 186 10.06 18.24 32.85
N GLY A 187 11.08 17.65 32.23
CA GLY A 187 12.48 17.50 32.61
C GLY A 187 12.71 16.10 33.17
N ALA A 188 12.77 15.07 32.32
CA ALA A 188 13.41 13.79 32.64
C ALA A 188 13.92 13.12 31.35
N LYS A 189 15.22 12.78 31.39
CA LYS A 189 16.03 12.23 30.30
C LYS A 189 16.30 10.75 30.57
N ALA A 190 16.20 9.96 29.49
CA ALA A 190 16.89 8.70 29.14
C ALA A 190 17.03 7.55 30.14
N THR A 191 16.70 6.35 29.67
CA THR A 191 17.62 5.20 29.72
C THR A 191 17.43 4.30 28.49
N ALA A 192 18.54 4.06 27.80
CA ALA A 192 18.72 2.97 26.85
C ALA A 192 18.78 1.62 27.61
N GLY A 193 18.28 0.56 27.00
CA GLY A 193 18.40 -0.80 27.51
C GLY A 193 17.97 -1.78 26.42
N GLY A 194 18.97 -2.31 25.70
CA GLY A 194 18.77 -3.38 24.73
C GLY A 194 18.56 -4.75 25.39
N THR A 195 18.72 -5.77 24.55
CA THR A 195 18.37 -7.20 24.72
C THR A 195 16.92 -7.47 24.29
N LYS A 196 16.59 -8.47 23.48
CA LYS A 196 17.31 -9.69 23.11
C LYS A 196 16.65 -10.26 21.86
N ALA A 197 17.43 -10.51 20.80
CA ALA A 197 17.00 -11.35 19.69
C ALA A 197 16.74 -12.77 20.22
N THR A 198 15.50 -13.24 20.08
CA THR A 198 15.16 -14.65 20.26
C THR A 198 15.23 -15.33 18.90
N ALA A 199 16.38 -15.94 18.62
CA ALA A 199 16.52 -16.92 17.56
C ALA A 199 15.69 -18.16 17.94
N GLY A 200 14.52 -18.30 17.33
CA GLY A 200 13.62 -19.44 17.46
C GLY A 200 13.64 -20.30 16.20
N GLY A 201 14.47 -21.35 16.21
CA GLY A 201 14.15 -22.65 15.59
C GLY A 201 13.89 -22.71 14.08
N ALA A 202 14.90 -22.46 13.25
CA ALA A 202 14.90 -23.00 11.89
C ALA A 202 15.13 -24.52 11.95
N LYS A 203 14.05 -25.28 11.85
CA LYS A 203 14.10 -26.72 11.58
C LYS A 203 14.78 -26.89 10.21
N ALA A 204 15.98 -27.46 10.20
CA ALA A 204 16.72 -27.78 8.98
C ALA A 204 15.91 -28.77 8.13
N THR A 205 15.13 -28.25 7.18
CA THR A 205 14.52 -29.02 6.12
C THR A 205 15.51 -29.13 4.97
N VAL A 206 15.77 -30.35 4.53
CA VAL A 206 16.58 -30.69 3.36
C VAL A 206 16.09 -29.86 2.15
N GLY A 207 16.80 -28.79 1.78
CA GLY A 207 16.46 -28.01 0.58
C GLY A 207 16.66 -26.49 0.63
N GLY A 208 16.97 -25.87 1.77
CA GLY A 208 17.08 -24.40 1.86
C GLY A 208 15.74 -23.71 2.16
N THR A 209 15.74 -22.37 2.20
CA THR A 209 14.52 -21.54 2.35
C THR A 209 13.77 -21.43 1.02
N ARG A 210 12.50 -20.98 1.04
CA ARG A 210 11.74 -20.74 -0.20
C ARG A 210 12.46 -19.72 -1.09
N ALA A 211 12.91 -18.61 -0.50
CA ALA A 211 13.68 -17.57 -1.18
C ALA A 211 14.96 -18.11 -1.83
N GLU A 212 15.75 -18.94 -1.12
CA GLU A 212 16.95 -19.56 -1.69
C GLU A 212 16.64 -20.48 -2.89
N LEU A 213 15.50 -21.18 -2.84
CA LEU A 213 15.06 -22.04 -3.93
C LEU A 213 14.49 -21.25 -5.10
N TYR A 214 13.81 -20.13 -4.82
CA TYR A 214 13.30 -19.19 -5.81
C TYR A 214 14.44 -18.57 -6.63
N GLU A 215 15.46 -18.03 -5.95
CA GLU A 215 16.65 -17.48 -6.59
C GLU A 215 17.35 -18.50 -7.49
N LYS A 216 17.45 -19.73 -6.99
CA LYS A 216 18.08 -20.82 -7.73
C LYS A 216 17.22 -21.30 -8.91
N ALA A 217 15.90 -21.20 -8.81
CA ALA A 217 14.98 -21.44 -9.92
C ALA A 217 15.09 -20.35 -10.99
N ARG A 218 15.24 -19.09 -10.57
CA ARG A 218 15.53 -17.92 -11.42
C ARG A 218 16.84 -18.12 -12.20
N GLU A 219 17.94 -18.45 -11.51
CA GLU A 219 19.24 -18.75 -12.16
C GLU A 219 19.20 -19.91 -13.16
N LEU A 220 18.28 -20.86 -12.95
CA LEU A 220 18.10 -22.04 -13.79
C LEU A 220 17.06 -21.82 -14.91
N GLY A 221 16.43 -20.65 -14.98
CA GLY A 221 15.42 -20.31 -15.99
C GLY A 221 14.17 -21.19 -15.88
N ILE A 222 13.71 -21.49 -14.67
CA ILE A 222 12.53 -22.30 -14.42
C ILE A 222 11.30 -21.40 -14.49
N GLU A 223 10.47 -21.59 -15.52
CA GLU A 223 9.20 -20.88 -15.71
C GLU A 223 8.16 -21.27 -14.63
N GLY A 224 7.30 -20.33 -14.24
CA GLY A 224 6.25 -20.54 -13.22
C GLY A 224 6.75 -20.68 -11.78
N ARG A 225 8.00 -20.27 -11.50
CA ARG A 225 8.66 -20.34 -10.18
C ARG A 225 7.92 -19.64 -9.04
N SER A 226 7.20 -18.55 -9.33
CA SER A 226 6.40 -17.77 -8.37
C SER A 226 5.19 -18.55 -7.83
N SER A 227 4.40 -19.15 -8.73
CA SER A 227 3.22 -19.95 -8.35
C SER A 227 3.55 -21.31 -7.68
N MET A 228 4.80 -21.77 -7.76
CA MET A 228 5.22 -23.04 -7.16
C MET A 228 5.37 -22.90 -5.65
N SER A 229 4.93 -23.88 -4.87
CA SER A 229 5.26 -24.01 -3.45
C SER A 229 6.76 -24.23 -3.21
N LYS A 230 7.22 -24.07 -1.96
CA LYS A 230 8.62 -24.33 -1.58
C LYS A 230 9.07 -25.74 -2.00
N GLU A 231 8.22 -26.74 -1.81
CA GLU A 231 8.50 -28.13 -2.19
C GLU A 231 8.60 -28.31 -3.71
N GLU A 232 7.75 -27.63 -4.48
CA GLU A 232 7.77 -27.67 -5.95
C GLU A 232 9.03 -26.98 -6.51
N LEU A 233 9.39 -25.82 -5.96
CA LEU A 233 10.65 -25.14 -6.26
C LEU A 233 11.86 -26.05 -6.01
N ALA A 234 11.89 -26.73 -4.86
CA ALA A 234 12.96 -27.68 -4.52
C ALA A 234 13.09 -28.82 -5.55
N GLN A 235 11.97 -29.36 -6.01
CA GLN A 235 11.93 -30.44 -7.00
C GLN A 235 12.42 -29.96 -8.37
N GLN A 236 11.94 -28.80 -8.83
CA GLN A 236 12.29 -28.27 -10.14
C GLN A 236 13.76 -27.86 -10.22
N VAL A 237 14.27 -27.19 -9.18
CA VAL A 237 15.70 -26.86 -9.06
C VAL A 237 16.56 -28.12 -9.13
N LYS A 238 16.22 -29.17 -8.38
CA LYS A 238 16.97 -30.44 -8.38
C LYS A 238 16.97 -31.11 -9.76
N LYS A 239 15.83 -31.09 -10.46
CA LYS A 239 15.67 -31.65 -11.81
C LYS A 239 16.51 -30.89 -12.84
N ALA A 240 16.50 -29.56 -12.80
CA ALA A 240 17.30 -28.71 -13.67
C ALA A 240 18.81 -28.87 -13.43
N GLN A 241 19.24 -28.97 -12.17
CA GLN A 241 20.65 -29.24 -11.81
C GLN A 241 21.14 -30.62 -12.26
N GLY A 242 20.26 -31.64 -12.22
CA GLY A 242 20.57 -32.98 -12.72
C GLY A 242 20.77 -33.04 -14.23
N ARG A 243 20.06 -32.21 -15.00
CA ARG A 243 20.20 -32.11 -16.47
C ARG A 243 21.51 -31.45 -16.90
N ARG A 244 22.04 -30.48 -16.14
CA ARG A 244 23.32 -29.81 -16.42
C ARG A 244 24.57 -30.69 -16.19
N LYS A 245 24.44 -31.80 -15.46
CA LYS A 245 25.55 -32.72 -15.14
C LYS A 245 25.68 -33.91 -16.10
N ARG A 246 24.83 -34.01 -17.12
CA ARG A 246 24.89 -35.01 -18.19
C ARG A 246 25.31 -34.36 -19.50
#